data_AF-A0A060ADW1-F1
#
_entry.id   AF-A0A060ADW1-F1
#
_cell.length_a   1.000
_cell.length_b   1.000
_cell.length_c   1.000
_cell.angle_alpha   90.00
_cell.angle_beta   90.00
_cell.angle_gamma   90.00
#
_symmetry.space_group_name_H-M   'P 1'
#
loop_
_entity.id
_entity.type
_entity.pdbx_description
1 polymer ?
#
loop_
_entity_poly.entity_id
_entity_poly.type
_entity_poly.pdbx_seq_one_letter_code
_entity_poly.pdbx_strand_id
1 'polypeptide(L)'
;MRINRIEIYAYQTQITSQIRHGWFCQWITSEKEVWSEICCKSAVMQLEKMKAKLLAIDWNWASILSDHHLLQEVDAPLGSMIALVIFQLLKKKKTKMIAINALAPKWNKEHVCVKWKWHQPIQHEWIRVDFNRSKNVEDFLNICWDWKSIEYVEEPVNSIYGLEKLMNVYPIALDESLHDWYKNCAVRDLPKVNLIIKAYKMDSLIRMIDIINAHYGYVTFTSNFETQTGIKNQVELIAWMDLKTPMGFDTIRWIEQVQSEGGMKDEMLCDARILLWD
;
A
#
# COMPACT_ATOMS: atom_id res chain seq x y z
N MET A 1 -10.13 18.53 -15.05
CA MET A 1 -10.21 19.09 -13.68
C MET A 1 -8.86 19.70 -13.35
N ARG A 2 -8.83 20.93 -12.84
CA ARG A 2 -7.58 21.63 -12.52
C ARG A 2 -7.34 21.69 -11.01
N ILE A 3 -6.08 21.55 -10.64
CA ILE A 3 -5.61 21.81 -9.28
C ILE A 3 -5.24 23.29 -9.23
N ASN A 4 -5.87 24.03 -8.33
CA ASN A 4 -5.67 25.46 -8.17
C ASN A 4 -4.54 25.76 -7.17
N ARG A 5 -4.39 24.90 -6.14
CA ARG A 5 -3.42 25.09 -5.07
C ARG A 5 -2.95 23.76 -4.50
N ILE A 6 -1.69 23.71 -4.09
CA ILE A 6 -1.08 22.61 -3.34
C ILE A 6 -0.43 23.21 -2.10
N GLU A 7 -0.85 22.79 -0.90
CA GLU A 7 -0.32 23.28 0.38
C GLU A 7 0.36 22.13 1.12
N ILE A 8 1.50 22.40 1.76
CA ILE A 8 2.33 21.37 2.40
C ILE A 8 2.47 21.67 3.89
N TYR A 9 2.18 20.67 4.72
CA TYR A 9 2.17 20.78 6.18
C TYR A 9 3.08 19.70 6.76
N ALA A 10 4.17 20.10 7.43
CA ALA A 10 5.01 19.16 8.15
C ALA A 10 4.26 18.59 9.37
N TYR A 11 4.44 17.31 9.65
CA TYR A 11 3.94 16.66 10.84
C TYR A 11 5.03 15.79 11.50
N GLN A 12 4.79 15.47 12.76
CA GLN A 12 5.58 14.51 13.52
C GLN A 12 4.65 13.52 14.21
N THR A 13 5.02 12.24 14.19
CA THR A 13 4.31 11.17 14.89
C THR A 13 5.30 10.21 15.52
N GLN A 14 4.83 9.38 16.45
CA GLN A 14 5.60 8.31 17.06
C GLN A 14 5.04 6.97 16.59
N ILE A 15 5.91 6.13 16.05
CA ILE A 15 5.58 4.75 15.67
C ILE A 15 6.36 3.85 16.60
N THR A 16 5.67 3.15 17.49
CA THR A 16 6.30 2.41 18.60
C THR A 16 7.21 3.31 19.46
N SER A 17 8.52 3.21 19.28
CA SER A 17 9.55 3.98 19.98
C SER A 17 10.36 4.89 19.05
N GLN A 18 9.96 5.04 17.79
CA GLN A 18 10.66 5.85 16.79
C GLN A 18 9.82 7.06 16.41
N ILE A 19 10.46 8.24 16.42
CA ILE A 19 9.85 9.46 15.89
C ILE A 19 9.95 9.42 14.37
N ARG A 20 8.81 9.63 13.71
CA ARG A 20 8.71 9.80 12.26
C ARG A 20 8.32 11.22 11.94
N HIS A 21 9.00 11.79 10.96
CA HIS A 21 8.63 13.05 10.34
C HIS A 21 7.99 12.77 8.99
N GLY A 22 6.94 13.51 8.66
CA GLY A 22 6.30 13.45 7.37
C GLY A 22 5.67 14.78 7.00
N TRP A 23 4.98 14.79 5.86
CA TRP A 23 4.28 15.95 5.35
C TRP A 23 2.93 15.56 4.82
N PHE A 24 1.89 16.31 5.20
CA PHE A 24 0.63 16.29 4.50
C PHE A 24 0.67 17.25 3.33
N CYS A 25 -0.02 16.90 2.26
CA CYS A 25 -0.24 17.76 1.10
C CYS A 25 -1.74 17.89 0.86
N GLN A 26 -2.23 19.13 0.85
CA GLN A 26 -3.61 19.46 0.52
C GLN A 26 -3.69 19.91 -0.93
N TRP A 27 -4.52 19.23 -1.72
CA TRP A 27 -4.70 19.44 -3.15
C TRP A 27 -6.08 20.02 -3.41
N ILE A 28 -6.12 21.28 -3.83
CA ILE A 28 -7.36 22.06 -3.87
C ILE A 28 -7.75 22.29 -5.32
N THR A 29 -8.98 21.93 -5.66
CA THR A 29 -9.61 22.19 -6.96
C THR A 29 -10.77 23.17 -6.80
N SER A 30 -11.50 23.46 -7.87
CA SER A 30 -12.75 24.24 -7.78
C SER A 30 -13.92 23.47 -7.15
N GLU A 31 -13.83 22.14 -7.10
CA GLU A 31 -14.95 21.27 -6.70
C GLU A 31 -14.75 20.63 -5.32
N LYS A 32 -13.50 20.28 -4.98
CA LYS A 32 -13.16 19.58 -3.74
C LYS A 32 -11.68 19.71 -3.39
N GLU A 33 -11.37 19.28 -2.18
CA GLU A 33 -10.02 19.06 -1.71
C GLU A 33 -9.72 17.57 -1.50
N VAL A 34 -8.46 17.21 -1.67
CA VAL A 34 -7.91 15.87 -1.36
C VAL A 34 -6.66 16.07 -0.52
N TRP A 35 -6.47 15.19 0.46
CA TRP A 35 -5.29 15.16 1.31
C TRP A 35 -4.42 13.96 0.94
N SER A 36 -3.11 14.13 0.98
CA SER A 36 -2.15 13.04 0.82
C SER A 36 -0.99 13.17 1.79
N GLU A 37 -0.24 12.08 1.90
CA GLU A 37 0.93 11.98 2.77
C GLU A 37 2.19 11.76 1.94
N ILE A 38 3.27 12.45 2.33
CA ILE A 38 4.63 12.24 1.85
C ILE A 38 5.53 11.99 3.06
N CYS A 39 6.35 10.95 3.00
CA CYS A 39 7.10 10.46 4.16
C CYS A 39 8.61 10.72 4.06
N CYS A 40 9.06 11.40 2.99
CA CYS A 40 10.46 11.72 2.79
C CYS A 40 10.64 13.15 2.29
N LYS A 41 11.68 13.82 2.81
CA LYS A 41 11.99 15.22 2.49
C LYS A 41 12.32 15.43 1.01
N SER A 42 12.96 14.44 0.37
CA SER A 42 13.33 14.50 -1.05
C SER A 42 12.10 14.63 -1.95
N ALA A 43 11.05 13.84 -1.69
CA ALA A 43 9.80 13.91 -2.45
C ALA A 43 9.09 15.26 -2.26
N VAL A 44 9.10 15.82 -1.04
CA VAL A 44 8.55 17.18 -0.82
C VAL A 44 9.30 18.23 -1.63
N MET A 45 10.63 18.17 -1.66
CA MET A 45 11.43 19.09 -2.45
C MET A 45 11.19 18.95 -3.97
N GLN A 46 10.96 17.72 -4.45
CA GLN A 46 10.58 17.50 -5.85
C GLN A 46 9.17 18.03 -6.14
N LEU A 47 8.21 17.80 -5.23
CA LEU A 47 6.86 18.33 -5.36
C LEU A 47 6.87 19.86 -5.46
N GLU A 48 7.62 20.56 -4.60
CA GLU A 48 7.74 22.02 -4.66
C GLU A 48 8.31 22.50 -6.00
N LYS A 49 9.31 21.81 -6.56
CA LYS A 49 9.87 22.13 -7.89
C LYS A 49 8.87 21.93 -9.02
N MET A 50 8.00 20.93 -8.89
CA MET A 50 7.06 20.54 -9.95
C MET A 50 5.67 21.14 -9.81
N LYS A 51 5.38 21.76 -8.67
CA LYS A 51 4.09 22.38 -8.33
C LYS A 51 3.52 23.23 -9.45
N ALA A 52 4.31 24.14 -10.02
CA ALA A 52 3.84 25.00 -11.12
C ALA A 52 3.41 24.20 -12.36
N LYS A 53 4.15 23.14 -12.71
CA LYS A 53 3.78 22.24 -13.82
C LYS A 53 2.48 21.49 -13.50
N LEU A 54 2.36 20.94 -12.28
CA LEU A 54 1.17 20.19 -11.85
C LEU A 54 -0.11 21.04 -11.85
N LEU A 55 -0.01 22.32 -11.46
CA LEU A 55 -1.13 23.27 -11.47
C LEU A 55 -1.56 23.68 -12.89
N ALA A 56 -0.66 23.60 -13.87
CA ALA A 56 -0.96 23.95 -15.26
C ALA A 56 -1.71 22.86 -16.04
N ILE A 57 -1.76 21.63 -15.51
CA ILE A 57 -2.35 20.47 -16.18
C ILE A 57 -3.87 20.46 -15.98
N ASP A 58 -4.59 20.17 -17.06
CA ASP A 58 -6.00 19.78 -16.98
C ASP A 58 -6.12 18.27 -16.82
N TRP A 59 -6.25 17.83 -15.58
CA TRP A 59 -6.25 16.42 -15.22
C TRP A 59 -7.54 15.73 -15.67
N ASN A 60 -7.36 14.56 -16.28
CA ASN A 60 -8.40 13.64 -16.71
C ASN A 60 -7.89 12.18 -16.63
N TRP A 61 -8.76 11.20 -16.86
CA TRP A 61 -8.37 9.79 -16.75
C TRP A 61 -7.25 9.40 -17.71
N ALA A 62 -7.26 9.95 -18.93
CA ALA A 62 -6.20 9.70 -19.91
C ALA A 62 -4.85 10.25 -19.42
N SER A 63 -4.83 11.41 -18.74
CA SER A 63 -3.59 11.99 -18.20
C SER A 63 -2.95 11.17 -17.08
N ILE A 64 -3.75 10.39 -16.32
CA ILE A 64 -3.23 9.40 -15.38
C ILE A 64 -2.67 8.18 -16.15
N LEU A 65 -3.45 7.68 -17.11
CA LEU A 65 -3.19 6.42 -17.81
C LEU A 65 -2.13 6.53 -18.93
N SER A 66 -1.65 7.72 -19.25
CA SER A 66 -0.62 7.90 -20.27
C SER A 66 0.79 8.05 -19.67
N ASP A 67 0.99 7.73 -18.38
CA ASP A 67 2.20 8.02 -17.60
C ASP A 67 2.74 9.40 -18.01
N HIS A 68 1.98 10.46 -17.71
CA HIS A 68 2.36 11.82 -18.09
C HIS A 68 3.85 11.98 -17.81
N HIS A 69 4.67 12.31 -18.82
CA HIS A 69 6.15 12.34 -18.74
C HIS A 69 6.69 12.99 -17.45
N LEU A 70 5.93 13.93 -16.88
CA LEU A 70 6.15 14.55 -15.57
C LEU A 70 6.21 13.57 -14.39
N LEU A 71 5.38 12.55 -14.35
CA LEU A 71 5.42 11.50 -13.31
C LEU A 71 6.67 10.61 -13.45
N GLN A 72 7.30 10.57 -14.63
CA GLN A 72 8.59 9.91 -14.84
C GLN A 72 9.78 10.81 -14.47
N GLU A 73 9.57 12.13 -14.32
CA GLU A 73 10.59 13.08 -13.86
C GLU A 73 10.79 13.07 -12.33
N VAL A 74 9.90 12.40 -11.59
CA VAL A 74 9.95 12.31 -10.11
C VAL A 74 10.38 10.93 -9.64
N ASP A 75 10.73 10.85 -8.36
CA ASP A 75 10.88 9.57 -7.70
C ASP A 75 9.55 8.80 -7.63
N ALA A 76 9.65 7.47 -7.64
CA ALA A 76 8.50 6.57 -7.63
C ALA A 76 7.49 6.82 -6.49
N PRO A 77 7.93 7.09 -5.23
CA PRO A 77 7.00 7.43 -4.16
C PRO A 77 6.17 8.68 -4.43
N LEU A 78 6.77 9.75 -4.96
CA LEU A 78 6.06 10.96 -5.33
C LEU A 78 5.12 10.70 -6.51
N GLY A 79 5.59 10.00 -7.54
CA GLY A 79 4.80 9.66 -8.73
C GLY A 79 3.51 8.90 -8.36
N SER A 80 3.64 7.85 -7.56
CA SER A 80 2.49 7.07 -7.08
C SER A 80 1.55 7.86 -6.19
N MET A 81 2.08 8.70 -5.29
CA MET A 81 1.25 9.59 -4.47
C MET A 81 0.43 10.55 -5.33
N ILE A 82 1.05 11.22 -6.31
CA ILE A 82 0.33 12.12 -7.22
C ILE A 82 -0.75 11.34 -7.97
N ALA A 83 -0.41 10.17 -8.52
CA ALA A 83 -1.37 9.36 -9.26
C ALA A 83 -2.58 8.95 -8.41
N LEU A 84 -2.37 8.55 -7.15
CA LEU A 84 -3.45 8.28 -6.20
C LEU A 84 -4.31 9.53 -5.93
N VAL A 85 -3.70 10.70 -5.76
CA VAL A 85 -4.44 11.96 -5.58
C VAL A 85 -5.29 12.30 -6.79
N ILE A 86 -4.73 12.26 -8.00
CA ILE A 86 -5.50 12.57 -9.21
C ILE A 86 -6.63 11.57 -9.39
N PHE A 87 -6.38 10.29 -9.10
CA PHE A 87 -7.41 9.26 -9.06
C PHE A 87 -8.57 9.65 -8.13
N GLN A 88 -8.28 10.07 -6.89
CA GLN A 88 -9.31 10.53 -5.96
C GLN A 88 -10.04 11.77 -6.46
N LEU A 89 -9.32 12.68 -7.11
CA LEU A 89 -9.92 13.87 -7.66
C LEU A 89 -10.88 13.56 -8.82
N LEU A 90 -10.60 12.53 -9.63
CA LEU A 90 -11.40 12.16 -10.80
C LEU A 90 -12.48 11.11 -10.55
N LYS A 91 -12.37 10.30 -9.49
CA LYS A 91 -13.37 9.27 -9.20
C LYS A 91 -14.74 9.91 -8.90
N LYS A 92 -15.79 9.30 -9.45
CA LYS A 92 -17.20 9.71 -9.25
C LYS A 92 -17.96 8.82 -8.25
N LYS A 93 -17.48 7.60 -8.01
CA LYS A 93 -18.16 6.63 -7.14
C LYS A 93 -17.70 6.80 -5.70
N LYS A 94 -18.66 6.68 -4.77
CA LYS A 94 -18.37 6.49 -3.35
C LYS A 94 -17.69 5.14 -3.12
N THR A 95 -16.84 5.10 -2.12
CA THR A 95 -16.02 3.95 -1.72
C THR A 95 -16.90 2.88 -1.08
N LYS A 96 -16.58 1.60 -1.31
CA LYS A 96 -17.19 0.45 -0.62
C LYS A 96 -16.27 0.01 0.52
N MET A 97 -16.83 -0.72 1.49
CA MET A 97 -16.05 -1.37 2.55
C MET A 97 -14.99 -2.29 1.97
N ILE A 98 -13.80 -2.28 2.58
CA ILE A 98 -12.73 -3.25 2.28
C ILE A 98 -12.46 -4.12 3.51
N ALA A 99 -12.01 -5.35 3.29
CA ALA A 99 -11.54 -6.22 4.37
C ALA A 99 -10.08 -5.88 4.70
N ILE A 100 -9.74 -5.83 6.00
CA ILE A 100 -8.37 -5.65 6.49
C ILE A 100 -7.95 -6.88 7.29
N ASN A 101 -6.72 -7.32 7.07
CA ASN A 101 -6.04 -8.32 7.88
C ASN A 101 -5.58 -7.72 9.20
N ALA A 102 -5.93 -8.37 10.31
CA ALA A 102 -5.40 -8.00 11.61
C ALA A 102 -3.92 -8.42 11.72
N LEU A 103 -3.01 -7.53 12.11
CA LEU A 103 -1.63 -7.90 12.44
C LEU A 103 -1.61 -8.64 13.80
N ALA A 104 -0.62 -9.51 14.02
CA ALA A 104 -0.42 -10.18 15.31
C ALA A 104 -0.21 -9.15 16.45
N PRO A 105 -0.57 -9.51 17.70
CA PRO A 105 -0.43 -8.61 18.86
C PRO A 105 1.00 -8.11 19.10
N LYS A 106 1.12 -6.89 19.64
CA LYS A 106 2.37 -6.14 19.85
C LYS A 106 3.42 -6.79 20.76
N TRP A 107 3.06 -7.80 21.54
CA TRP A 107 3.95 -8.45 22.52
C TRP A 107 4.64 -9.73 22.02
N ASN A 108 4.36 -10.19 20.80
CA ASN A 108 5.09 -11.34 20.25
C ASN A 108 6.43 -10.87 19.66
N LYS A 109 7.55 -11.22 20.32
CA LYS A 109 8.92 -10.81 19.93
C LYS A 109 9.46 -11.57 18.72
N GLU A 110 8.87 -12.72 18.41
CA GLU A 110 9.13 -13.43 17.17
C GLU A 110 8.15 -12.86 16.16
N HIS A 111 8.65 -12.05 15.21
CA HIS A 111 7.85 -11.40 14.18
C HIS A 111 7.25 -12.45 13.22
N VAL A 112 6.28 -13.22 13.70
CA VAL A 112 5.34 -13.98 12.89
C VAL A 112 4.11 -13.10 12.81
N CYS A 113 3.99 -12.36 11.71
CA CYS A 113 2.72 -11.73 11.42
C CYS A 113 1.68 -12.86 11.25
N VAL A 114 0.62 -12.87 12.06
CA VAL A 114 -0.51 -13.77 11.92
C VAL A 114 -1.68 -12.91 11.46
N LYS A 115 -1.97 -12.95 10.16
CA LYS A 115 -3.05 -12.17 9.53
C LYS A 115 -4.35 -12.96 9.56
N TRP A 116 -5.33 -12.54 10.36
CA TRP A 116 -6.64 -13.22 10.50
C TRP A 116 -7.65 -12.68 9.49
N LYS A 117 -8.40 -13.58 8.84
CA LYS A 117 -9.54 -13.22 7.96
C LYS A 117 -10.85 -13.39 8.72
N TRP A 118 -11.53 -12.28 9.02
CA TRP A 118 -12.85 -12.32 9.66
C TRP A 118 -13.95 -12.14 8.60
N HIS A 119 -14.74 -13.19 8.38
CA HIS A 119 -16.17 -13.19 8.01
C HIS A 119 -16.55 -14.47 7.27
N GLN A 120 -16.65 -15.60 7.99
CA GLN A 120 -17.62 -16.68 7.73
C GLN A 120 -17.76 -17.51 9.03
N PRO A 121 -18.93 -18.09 9.33
CA PRO A 121 -19.06 -18.98 10.47
C PRO A 121 -18.31 -20.29 10.18
N ILE A 122 -17.17 -20.46 10.86
CA ILE A 122 -16.47 -21.72 11.20
C ILE A 122 -16.01 -22.57 9.99
N GLN A 123 -14.69 -22.59 9.72
CA GLN A 123 -13.87 -23.83 9.71
C GLN A 123 -12.43 -23.67 9.19
N HIS A 124 -12.02 -22.53 8.63
CA HIS A 124 -10.63 -22.32 8.22
C HIS A 124 -10.10 -20.95 8.64
N GLU A 125 -9.25 -20.94 9.67
CA GLU A 125 -8.39 -19.82 10.02
C GLU A 125 -7.16 -19.91 9.12
N TRP A 126 -7.08 -19.03 8.12
CA TRP A 126 -5.90 -18.93 7.27
C TRP A 126 -4.97 -17.87 7.85
N ILE A 127 -3.68 -18.18 7.87
CA ILE A 127 -2.61 -17.34 8.37
C ILE A 127 -1.75 -16.91 7.19
N ARG A 128 -1.41 -15.63 7.12
CA ARG A 128 -0.36 -15.14 6.23
C ARG A 128 0.86 -14.84 7.07
N VAL A 129 1.98 -15.45 6.73
CA VAL A 129 3.22 -15.32 7.48
C VAL A 129 4.18 -14.44 6.70
N ASP A 130 4.94 -13.58 7.38
CA ASP A 130 5.96 -12.73 6.74
C ASP A 130 7.31 -12.97 7.40
N PHE A 131 8.28 -13.41 6.59
CA PHE A 131 9.65 -13.71 7.03
C PHE A 131 10.64 -12.60 6.70
N ASN A 132 10.26 -11.58 5.90
CA ASN A 132 11.15 -10.49 5.50
C ASN A 132 12.55 -10.95 5.07
N ARG A 133 12.64 -11.99 4.23
CA ARG A 133 13.90 -12.54 3.71
C ARG A 133 14.85 -13.07 4.79
N SER A 134 14.35 -13.50 5.94
CA SER A 134 15.19 -13.82 7.11
C SER A 134 15.82 -15.22 7.13
N LYS A 135 15.46 -16.13 6.20
CA LYS A 135 15.99 -17.51 6.17
C LYS A 135 16.80 -17.80 4.92
N ASN A 136 17.63 -18.83 4.98
CA ASN A 136 18.08 -19.53 3.77
C ASN A 136 17.07 -20.65 3.42
N VAL A 137 17.28 -21.33 2.29
CA VAL A 137 16.36 -22.40 1.83
C VAL A 137 16.33 -23.58 2.79
N GLU A 138 17.47 -24.01 3.32
CA GLU A 138 17.57 -25.16 4.24
C GLU A 138 16.80 -24.89 5.55
N ASP A 139 17.02 -23.72 6.15
CA ASP A 139 16.32 -23.29 7.36
C ASP A 139 14.81 -23.23 7.16
N PHE A 140 14.35 -22.76 5.99
CA PHE A 140 12.92 -22.71 5.65
C PHE A 140 12.30 -24.11 5.52
N LEU A 141 13.01 -25.05 4.89
CA LEU A 141 12.56 -26.42 4.69
C LEU A 141 12.51 -27.22 5.99
N ASN A 142 13.32 -26.84 6.98
CA ASN A 142 13.34 -27.46 8.30
C ASN A 142 12.20 -26.99 9.23
N ILE A 143 11.40 -26.00 8.83
CA ILE A 143 10.23 -25.55 9.60
C ILE A 143 9.07 -26.54 9.42
N CYS A 144 8.47 -26.96 10.53
CA CYS A 144 7.25 -27.77 10.53
C CYS A 144 6.03 -26.92 10.19
N TRP A 145 5.67 -26.86 8.92
CA TRP A 145 4.54 -26.08 8.42
C TRP A 145 3.21 -26.84 8.50
N ASP A 146 2.16 -26.18 9.01
CA ASP A 146 0.78 -26.61 8.78
C ASP A 146 0.21 -25.88 7.56
N TRP A 147 0.49 -26.41 6.37
CA TRP A 147 0.08 -25.81 5.09
C TRP A 147 -1.45 -25.73 4.91
N LYS A 148 -2.26 -26.43 5.72
CA LYS A 148 -3.73 -26.31 5.67
C LYS A 148 -4.22 -25.00 6.28
N SER A 149 -3.41 -24.39 7.15
CA SER A 149 -3.74 -23.18 7.89
C SER A 149 -3.00 -21.95 7.35
N ILE A 150 -2.21 -22.08 6.28
CA ILE A 150 -1.38 -21.00 5.73
C ILE A 150 -1.90 -20.60 4.35
N GLU A 151 -2.30 -19.34 4.20
CA GLU A 151 -2.67 -18.78 2.89
C GLU A 151 -1.46 -18.56 2.01
N TYR A 152 -0.40 -17.96 2.58
CA TYR A 152 0.89 -17.82 1.94
C TYR A 152 1.98 -17.39 2.94
N VAL A 153 3.23 -17.48 2.49
CA VAL A 153 4.42 -16.95 3.19
C VAL A 153 5.08 -15.85 2.37
N GLU A 154 5.13 -14.63 2.90
CA GLU A 154 5.82 -13.46 2.31
C GLU A 154 7.34 -13.63 2.51
N GLU A 155 8.09 -13.59 1.41
CA GLU A 155 9.56 -13.50 1.39
C GLU A 155 10.27 -14.50 2.34
N PRO A 156 10.04 -15.82 2.21
CA PRO A 156 10.57 -16.82 3.13
C PRO A 156 12.10 -16.85 3.20
N VAL A 157 12.79 -16.53 2.10
CA VAL A 157 14.24 -16.71 1.97
C VAL A 157 14.95 -15.49 1.43
N ASN A 158 16.25 -15.37 1.72
CA ASN A 158 17.07 -14.21 1.43
C ASN A 158 17.59 -14.07 -0.01
N SER A 159 17.22 -14.98 -0.93
CA SER A 159 17.69 -14.95 -2.31
C SER A 159 16.57 -15.21 -3.31
N ILE A 160 16.59 -14.47 -4.42
CA ILE A 160 15.63 -14.63 -5.53
C ILE A 160 15.66 -16.06 -6.08
N TYR A 161 16.86 -16.61 -6.29
CA TYR A 161 17.02 -18.00 -6.74
C TYR A 161 16.41 -19.01 -5.75
N GLY A 162 16.50 -18.75 -4.45
CA GLY A 162 15.82 -19.56 -3.44
C GLY A 162 14.29 -19.46 -3.56
N LEU A 163 13.76 -18.24 -3.73
CA LEU A 163 12.34 -18.02 -3.94
C LEU A 163 11.83 -18.77 -5.19
N GLU A 164 12.55 -18.70 -6.31
CA GLU A 164 12.20 -19.40 -7.56
C GLU A 164 12.03 -20.91 -7.38
N LYS A 165 12.85 -21.53 -6.53
CA LYS A 165 12.71 -22.96 -6.20
C LYS A 165 11.47 -23.25 -5.36
N LEU A 166 11.11 -22.35 -4.45
CA LEU A 166 10.03 -22.55 -3.48
C LEU A 166 8.65 -22.21 -4.05
N MET A 167 8.55 -21.20 -4.91
CA MET A 167 7.27 -20.68 -5.45
C MET A 167 6.45 -21.70 -6.24
N ASN A 168 7.09 -22.72 -6.82
CA ASN A 168 6.39 -23.79 -7.54
C ASN A 168 5.86 -24.91 -6.62
N VAL A 169 6.23 -24.88 -5.34
CA VAL A 169 5.95 -25.94 -4.37
C VAL A 169 5.09 -25.43 -3.21
N TYR A 170 5.33 -24.20 -2.77
CA TYR A 170 4.71 -23.61 -1.60
C TYR A 170 3.92 -22.34 -1.96
N PRO A 171 2.87 -22.01 -1.20
CA PRO A 171 2.14 -20.75 -1.40
C PRO A 171 3.01 -19.59 -0.92
N ILE A 172 3.83 -19.05 -1.83
CA ILE A 172 4.71 -17.92 -1.54
C ILE A 172 4.03 -16.61 -1.94
N ALA A 173 4.38 -15.53 -1.26
CA ALA A 173 4.02 -14.17 -1.63
C ALA A 173 5.27 -13.29 -1.78
N LEU A 174 5.19 -12.33 -2.70
CA LEU A 174 6.30 -11.45 -3.08
C LEU A 174 6.03 -10.03 -2.61
N ASP A 175 6.94 -9.47 -1.81
CA ASP A 175 6.89 -8.11 -1.29
C ASP A 175 8.12 -7.33 -1.78
N GLU A 176 9.26 -7.40 -1.09
CA GLU A 176 10.50 -6.78 -1.56
C GLU A 176 10.91 -7.32 -2.94
N SER A 177 10.70 -8.61 -3.19
CA SER A 177 11.07 -9.26 -4.45
C SER A 177 10.18 -8.87 -5.60
N LEU A 178 8.93 -8.46 -5.32
CA LEU A 178 8.07 -7.90 -6.36
C LEU A 178 8.75 -6.69 -6.99
N HIS A 179 9.28 -5.77 -6.18
CA HIS A 179 9.99 -4.58 -6.68
C HIS A 179 11.26 -4.94 -7.48
N ASP A 180 11.99 -5.98 -7.08
CA ASP A 180 13.21 -6.42 -7.76
C ASP A 180 12.91 -7.02 -9.14
N TRP A 181 11.91 -7.90 -9.25
CA TRP A 181 11.50 -8.45 -10.55
C TRP A 181 10.88 -7.39 -11.45
N TYR A 182 9.99 -6.60 -10.89
CA TYR A 182 9.27 -5.55 -11.59
C TYR A 182 10.18 -4.55 -12.33
N LYS A 183 11.37 -4.26 -11.80
CA LYS A 183 12.35 -3.39 -12.49
C LYS A 183 12.93 -4.02 -13.76
N ASN A 184 12.87 -5.35 -13.87
CA ASN A 184 13.63 -6.12 -14.85
C ASN A 184 12.76 -6.96 -15.80
N CYS A 185 11.45 -7.13 -15.53
CA CYS A 185 10.55 -7.90 -16.38
C CYS A 185 9.21 -7.19 -16.63
N ALA A 186 8.50 -7.62 -17.69
CA ALA A 186 7.15 -7.15 -17.94
C ALA A 186 6.17 -7.78 -16.94
N VAL A 187 5.07 -7.08 -16.61
CA VAL A 187 4.07 -7.56 -15.64
C VAL A 187 3.56 -8.97 -15.96
N ARG A 188 3.34 -9.29 -17.24
CA ARG A 188 2.88 -10.61 -17.69
C ARG A 188 3.84 -11.77 -17.38
N ASP A 189 5.11 -11.45 -17.13
CA ASP A 189 6.19 -12.41 -16.89
C ASP A 189 6.46 -12.57 -15.37
N LEU A 190 5.69 -11.88 -14.51
CA LEU A 190 5.79 -12.06 -13.07
C LEU A 190 5.34 -13.47 -12.65
N PRO A 191 5.93 -14.05 -11.58
CA PRO A 191 5.50 -15.34 -11.07
C PRO A 191 4.01 -15.34 -10.71
N LYS A 192 3.32 -16.45 -10.99
CA LYS A 192 1.89 -16.65 -10.67
C LYS A 192 1.69 -17.01 -9.19
N VAL A 193 2.07 -16.08 -8.33
CA VAL A 193 2.01 -16.20 -6.87
C VAL A 193 1.30 -14.99 -6.28
N ASN A 194 1.12 -14.95 -4.95
CA ASN A 194 0.55 -13.77 -4.30
C ASN A 194 1.53 -12.58 -4.39
N LEU A 195 1.03 -11.41 -4.76
CA LEU A 195 1.80 -10.19 -4.93
C LEU A 195 1.38 -9.16 -3.87
N ILE A 196 2.36 -8.70 -3.09
CA ILE A 196 2.18 -7.71 -2.03
C ILE A 196 2.52 -6.33 -2.59
N ILE A 197 1.51 -5.47 -2.73
CA ILE A 197 1.67 -4.12 -3.27
C ILE A 197 1.79 -3.11 -2.13
N LYS A 198 2.97 -2.53 -1.98
CA LYS A 198 3.18 -1.28 -1.22
C LYS A 198 3.03 -0.11 -2.19
N ALA A 199 1.87 0.55 -2.24
CA ALA A 199 1.53 1.51 -3.30
C ALA A 199 2.55 2.64 -3.45
N TYR A 200 3.06 3.16 -2.33
CA TYR A 200 4.08 4.22 -2.30
C TYR A 200 5.49 3.76 -2.71
N LYS A 201 5.70 2.47 -2.96
CA LYS A 201 6.95 1.92 -3.52
C LYS A 201 6.80 1.48 -4.97
N MET A 202 5.59 1.57 -5.54
CA MET A 202 5.37 1.32 -6.96
C MET A 202 5.69 2.58 -7.76
N ASP A 203 6.17 2.46 -9.01
CA ASP A 203 6.54 3.65 -9.79
C ASP A 203 5.36 4.28 -10.56
N SER A 204 4.24 3.56 -10.73
CA SER A 204 3.06 4.10 -11.43
C SER A 204 1.75 3.40 -11.02
N LEU A 205 0.67 4.19 -11.00
CA LEU A 205 -0.70 3.69 -10.84
C LEU A 205 -1.15 2.77 -11.98
N ILE A 206 -0.71 3.04 -13.22
CA ILE A 206 -1.00 2.15 -14.36
C ILE A 206 -0.42 0.78 -14.10
N ARG A 207 0.83 0.75 -13.63
CA ARG A 207 1.53 -0.50 -13.33
C ARG A 207 0.85 -1.26 -12.20
N MET A 208 0.35 -0.57 -11.17
CA MET A 208 -0.50 -1.20 -10.16
C MET A 208 -1.77 -1.81 -10.78
N ILE A 209 -2.45 -1.08 -11.66
CA ILE A 209 -3.64 -1.56 -12.38
C ILE A 209 -3.29 -2.77 -13.27
N ASP A 210 -2.17 -2.75 -13.98
CA ASP A 210 -1.72 -3.84 -14.83
C ASP A 210 -1.43 -5.11 -14.02
N ILE A 211 -0.74 -4.97 -12.88
CA ILE A 211 -0.50 -6.08 -11.94
C ILE A 211 -1.83 -6.66 -11.46
N ILE A 212 -2.75 -5.80 -11.03
CA ILE A 212 -4.08 -6.20 -10.57
C ILE A 212 -4.85 -6.94 -11.67
N ASN A 213 -4.81 -6.46 -12.91
CA ASN A 213 -5.51 -7.07 -14.03
C ASN A 213 -4.89 -8.42 -14.43
N ALA A 214 -3.56 -8.53 -14.42
CA ALA A 214 -2.85 -9.75 -14.78
C ALA A 214 -2.92 -10.83 -13.68
N HIS A 215 -3.02 -10.43 -12.41
CA HIS A 215 -2.98 -11.32 -11.24
C HIS A 215 -4.25 -11.20 -10.37
N TYR A 216 -5.41 -10.93 -10.97
CA TYR A 216 -6.65 -10.71 -10.23
C TYR A 216 -6.95 -11.86 -9.25
N GLY A 217 -7.19 -11.52 -7.98
CA GLY A 217 -7.39 -12.48 -6.89
C GLY A 217 -6.13 -12.85 -6.10
N TYR A 218 -4.94 -12.54 -6.59
CA TYR A 218 -3.65 -12.83 -5.94
C TYR A 218 -2.89 -11.57 -5.50
N VAL A 219 -3.60 -10.46 -5.32
CA VAL A 219 -2.98 -9.17 -4.95
C VAL A 219 -3.46 -8.73 -3.58
N THR A 220 -2.51 -8.38 -2.71
CA THR A 220 -2.76 -7.77 -1.41
C THR A 220 -2.05 -6.43 -1.34
N PHE A 221 -2.77 -5.33 -1.13
CA PHE A 221 -2.12 -4.07 -0.77
C PHE A 221 -1.75 -4.10 0.70
N THR A 222 -0.58 -3.57 1.03
CA THR A 222 -0.11 -3.45 2.42
C THR A 222 0.42 -2.06 2.70
N SER A 223 0.30 -1.65 3.95
CA SER A 223 0.81 -0.38 4.43
C SER A 223 2.32 -0.44 4.62
N ASN A 224 2.98 0.70 4.39
CA ASN A 224 4.34 0.99 4.82
C ASN A 224 4.32 1.95 6.02
N PHE A 225 3.45 1.63 6.98
CA PHE A 225 3.13 2.42 8.17
C PHE A 225 2.64 3.84 7.85
N GLU A 226 1.90 4.05 6.75
CA GLU A 226 1.32 5.37 6.49
C GLU A 226 0.29 5.77 7.57
N THR A 227 0.09 7.08 7.73
CA THR A 227 -1.01 7.63 8.55
C THR A 227 -2.37 7.24 7.96
N GLN A 228 -3.44 7.60 8.66
CA GLN A 228 -4.80 7.41 8.15
C GLN A 228 -4.98 8.05 6.76
N THR A 229 -4.40 9.23 6.53
CA THR A 229 -4.46 9.91 5.22
C THR A 229 -3.80 9.07 4.12
N GLY A 230 -2.61 8.52 4.37
CA GLY A 230 -1.92 7.70 3.37
C GLY A 230 -2.62 6.35 3.12
N ILE A 231 -3.19 5.73 4.15
CA ILE A 231 -3.98 4.49 3.98
C ILE A 231 -5.29 4.76 3.24
N LYS A 232 -6.03 5.82 3.58
CA LYS A 232 -7.23 6.23 2.86
C LYS A 232 -6.98 6.29 1.35
N ASN A 233 -5.86 6.87 0.94
CA ASN A 233 -5.54 7.00 -0.48
C ASN A 233 -5.41 5.68 -1.22
N GLN A 234 -4.93 4.65 -0.55
CA GLN A 234 -4.84 3.29 -1.09
C GLN A 234 -6.21 2.59 -1.05
N VAL A 235 -6.94 2.71 0.05
CA VAL A 235 -8.27 2.10 0.25
C VAL A 235 -9.24 2.51 -0.85
N GLU A 236 -9.23 3.78 -1.23
CA GLU A 236 -10.13 4.30 -2.27
C GLU A 236 -9.87 3.67 -3.65
N LEU A 237 -8.60 3.42 -3.99
CA LEU A 237 -8.23 2.71 -5.21
C LEU A 237 -8.70 1.25 -5.16
N ILE A 238 -8.42 0.56 -4.05
CA ILE A 238 -8.75 -0.86 -3.84
C ILE A 238 -10.26 -1.09 -3.94
N ALA A 239 -11.05 -0.24 -3.32
CA ALA A 239 -12.50 -0.33 -3.36
C ALA A 239 -13.08 -0.03 -4.75
N TRP A 240 -12.46 0.88 -5.50
CA TRP A 240 -12.84 1.14 -6.89
C TRP A 240 -12.53 -0.04 -7.81
N MET A 241 -11.39 -0.71 -7.59
CA MET A 241 -11.00 -1.96 -8.26
C MET A 241 -11.82 -3.18 -7.80
N ASP A 242 -12.66 -3.03 -6.78
CA ASP A 242 -13.50 -4.09 -6.18
C ASP A 242 -12.69 -5.33 -5.77
N LEU A 243 -11.48 -5.14 -5.25
CA LEU A 243 -10.64 -6.23 -4.78
C LEU A 243 -11.28 -6.93 -3.58
N LYS A 244 -11.38 -8.27 -3.66
CA LYS A 244 -11.99 -9.10 -2.60
C LYS A 244 -10.98 -9.63 -1.59
N THR A 245 -9.69 -9.49 -1.88
CA THR A 245 -8.62 -9.93 -0.99
C THR A 245 -8.58 -9.01 0.23
N PRO A 246 -8.38 -9.54 1.45
CA PRO A 246 -8.08 -8.71 2.61
C PRO A 246 -6.76 -7.95 2.48
N MET A 247 -6.71 -6.71 2.94
CA MET A 247 -5.58 -5.78 2.81
C MET A 247 -4.73 -5.71 4.09
N GLY A 248 -3.43 -5.47 3.97
CA GLY A 248 -2.48 -5.35 5.09
C GLY A 248 -2.39 -3.93 5.68
N PHE A 249 -3.50 -3.37 6.15
CA PHE A 249 -3.55 -1.98 6.67
C PHE A 249 -3.68 -1.84 8.18
N ASP A 250 -3.64 -2.93 8.96
CA ASP A 250 -3.70 -2.89 10.44
C ASP A 250 -2.38 -2.39 11.09
N THR A 251 -1.71 -1.45 10.42
CA THR A 251 -0.54 -0.72 10.93
C THR A 251 -0.93 0.55 11.67
N ILE A 252 -2.13 1.12 11.44
CA ILE A 252 -2.52 2.42 12.02
C ILE A 252 -2.49 2.39 13.55
N ARG A 253 -2.91 1.28 14.16
CA ARG A 253 -2.87 1.10 15.63
C ARG A 253 -1.46 1.20 16.25
N TRP A 254 -0.42 1.19 15.43
CA TRP A 254 0.98 1.33 15.84
C TRP A 254 1.49 2.77 15.78
N ILE A 255 0.70 3.68 15.20
CA ILE A 255 0.98 5.10 15.06
C ILE A 255 0.27 5.80 16.24
N GLU A 256 1.04 6.42 17.12
CA GLU A 256 0.52 7.25 18.20
C GLU A 256 -0.01 8.57 17.62
N GLN A 257 -1.09 9.12 18.20
CA GLN A 257 -1.85 10.28 17.69
C GLN A 257 -0.96 11.35 17.03
N VAL A 258 -1.26 11.69 15.78
CA VAL A 258 -0.56 12.75 15.05
C VAL A 258 -1.07 14.10 15.56
N GLN A 259 -0.23 14.88 16.26
CA GLN A 259 -0.64 16.14 16.91
C GLN A 259 -1.26 17.18 15.96
N SER A 260 -0.98 17.11 14.65
CA SER A 260 -1.50 18.03 13.63
C SER A 260 -2.77 17.54 12.90
N GLU A 261 -3.30 16.35 13.20
CA GLU A 261 -4.60 15.90 12.67
C GLU A 261 -5.79 16.61 13.36
N GLY A 262 -5.53 17.43 14.39
CA GLY A 262 -6.53 18.21 15.14
C GLY A 262 -7.33 19.26 14.34
N GLY A 263 -7.15 19.33 13.02
CA GLY A 263 -8.00 20.08 12.09
C GLY A 263 -8.87 19.22 11.17
N MET A 264 -8.62 17.90 11.11
CA MET A 264 -9.46 16.95 10.38
C MET A 264 -10.67 16.62 11.26
N LYS A 265 -11.77 17.33 11.04
CA LYS A 265 -13.04 16.99 11.66
C LYS A 265 -13.52 15.63 11.13
N ASP A 266 -13.85 14.79 12.10
CA ASP A 266 -14.69 13.59 12.05
C ASP A 266 -14.04 12.24 11.63
N GLU A 267 -13.98 11.38 12.66
CA GLU A 267 -14.12 9.93 12.69
C GLU A 267 -13.02 9.04 12.06
N MET A 268 -12.08 8.59 12.91
CA MET A 268 -11.60 7.20 12.88
C MET A 268 -10.79 6.88 14.14
N LEU A 269 -11.46 6.28 15.12
CA LEU A 269 -10.79 5.50 16.16
C LEU A 269 -10.61 4.08 15.61
N CYS A 270 -9.34 3.70 15.43
CA CYS A 270 -8.96 2.32 15.12
C CYS A 270 -9.39 1.39 16.25
N ASP A 271 -10.55 0.77 16.12
CA ASP A 271 -10.73 -0.60 16.57
C ASP A 271 -10.84 -1.47 15.32
N ALA A 272 -9.86 -2.34 15.12
CA ALA A 272 -9.78 -3.21 13.96
C ALA A 272 -11.09 -3.99 13.83
N ARG A 273 -11.88 -3.72 12.77
CA ARG A 273 -12.84 -4.67 12.19
C ARG A 273 -13.53 -4.20 10.90
N ILE A 274 -13.77 -2.91 10.67
CA ILE A 274 -14.32 -2.40 9.40
C ILE A 274 -13.87 -0.94 9.21
N LEU A 275 -13.33 -0.57 8.05
CA LEU A 275 -13.27 0.83 7.64
C LEU A 275 -14.63 1.19 7.01
N LEU A 276 -15.53 1.75 7.82
CA LEU A 276 -16.75 2.39 7.34
C LEU A 276 -16.44 3.85 7.02
N TRP A 277 -16.84 4.29 5.83
CA TRP A 277 -16.69 5.68 5.36
C TRP A 277 -18.01 6.08 4.71
N ASP A 278 -18.76 7.00 5.33
CA ASP A 278 -20.03 7.54 4.83
C ASP A 278 -19.86 8.70 3.80
#